data_AF-A0A957H8J2-F1
#
_entry.id   AF-A0A957H8J2-F1
#
_cell.length_a   1.000
_cell.length_b   1.000
_cell.length_c   1.000
_cell.angle_alpha   90.00
_cell.angle_beta   90.00
_cell.angle_gamma   90.00
#
_symmetry.space_group_name_H-M   'P 1'
#
loop_
_entity.id
_entity.type
_entity.pdbx_description
1 polymer ?
#
loop_
_entity_poly.entity_id
_entity_poly.type
_entity_poly.pdbx_seq_one_letter_code
_entity_poly.pdbx_strand_id
1 'polypeptide(L)' 'ADVAAQYVKKGSLVQVTTEWLRPSAWVDQSGAPQASLDLDANRLVLLDRLESDEPENGEDIPF' A
#
# COMPACT_ATOMS: atom_id res chain seq x y z
N ALA A 1 3.34 -5.21 11.12
CA ALA A 1 2.04 -4.60 10.75
C ALA A 1 2.05 -3.08 10.89
N ASP A 2 2.74 -2.54 11.90
CA ASP A 2 2.71 -1.11 12.26
C ASP A 2 3.12 -0.16 11.13
N VAL A 3 4.18 -0.50 10.37
CA VAL A 3 4.63 0.30 9.22
C VAL A 3 3.53 0.43 8.16
N ALA A 4 2.84 -0.68 7.85
CA ALA A 4 1.76 -0.65 6.87
C ALA A 4 0.60 0.21 7.39
N ALA A 5 0.22 0.06 8.66
CA ALA A 5 -0.85 0.83 9.28
C ALA A 5 -0.56 2.34 9.34
N GLN A 6 0.70 2.72 9.51
CA GLN A 6 1.09 4.13 9.62
C GLN A 6 1.24 4.83 8.27
N TYR A 7 1.73 4.11 7.25
CA TYR A 7 2.18 4.74 6.00
C TYR A 7 1.39 4.34 4.75
N VAL A 8 0.71 3.19 4.75
CA VAL A 8 -0.10 2.78 3.58
C VAL A 8 -1.46 3.44 3.65
N LYS A 9 -1.82 4.16 2.59
CA LYS A 9 -3.14 4.79 2.44
C LYS A 9 -3.86 4.21 1.23
N LYS A 10 -5.17 4.44 1.16
CA LYS A 10 -5.95 4.12 -0.04
C LYS A 10 -5.33 4.87 -1.23
N GLY A 11 -4.95 4.14 -2.27
CA GLY A 11 -4.31 4.68 -3.46
C GLY A 11 -2.79 4.61 -3.48
N SER A 12 -2.14 4.21 -2.38
CA SER A 12 -0.68 4.06 -2.33
C SER A 12 -0.17 3.00 -3.30
N LEU A 13 0.91 3.33 -4.00
CA LEU A 13 1.72 2.42 -4.77
C LEU A 13 2.73 1.73 -3.84
N VAL A 14 2.62 0.42 -3.73
CA VAL A 14 3.51 -0.40 -2.92
C VAL A 14 4.04 -1.58 -3.72
N GLN A 15 5.27 -2.00 -3.41
CA GLN A 15 5.79 -3.29 -3.83
C GLN A 15 5.80 -4.23 -2.62
N VAL A 16 5.23 -5.42 -2.81
CA VAL A 16 5.15 -6.47 -1.80
C VAL A 16 5.97 -7.66 -2.27
N THR A 17 6.80 -8.22 -1.39
CA THR A 17 7.48 -9.50 -1.60
C THR A 17 6.96 -10.48 -0.56
N THR A 18 6.55 -11.65 -1.04
CA THR A 18 5.98 -12.72 -0.23
C THR A 18 6.53 -14.08 -0.68
N GLU A 19 6.66 -15.00 0.25
CA GLU A 19 6.99 -16.41 0.01
C GLU A 19 5.75 -17.29 0.01
N TRP A 20 4.59 -16.77 0.43
CA TRP A 20 3.41 -17.57 0.66
C TRP A 20 2.11 -16.86 0.27
N LEU A 21 1.28 -17.55 -0.51
CA LEU A 21 0.06 -17.02 -1.10
C LEU A 21 -1.03 -18.10 -1.07
N ARG A 22 -2.21 -17.75 -0.56
CA ARG A 22 -3.38 -18.61 -0.42
C ARG A 22 -4.52 -18.15 -1.32
N PRO A 23 -4.69 -18.76 -2.50
CA PRO A 23 -5.94 -18.66 -3.23
C PRO A 23 -7.02 -19.44 -2.47
N SER A 24 -8.22 -18.87 -2.36
CA SER A 24 -9.38 -19.59 -1.82
C SER A 24 -10.67 -19.11 -2.48
N ALA A 25 -11.73 -19.91 -2.32
CA ALA A 25 -13.07 -19.54 -2.74
C ALA A 25 -14.08 -19.98 -1.67
N TRP A 26 -15.13 -19.20 -1.49
CA TRP A 26 -16.20 -19.46 -0.53
C TRP A 26 -17.54 -18.93 -1.07
N VAL A 27 -18.64 -19.33 -0.44
CA VAL A 27 -19.99 -18.86 -0.80
C VAL A 27 -20.48 -17.93 0.29
N ASP A 28 -20.90 -16.73 -0.07
CA ASP A 28 -21.38 -15.74 0.88
C ASP A 28 -22.83 -15.98 1.35
N GLN A 29 -23.31 -15.14 2.27
CA GLN A 29 -24.66 -15.26 2.83
C GLN A 29 -25.78 -15.08 1.79
N SER A 30 -25.49 -14.47 0.64
CA SER A 30 -26.44 -14.34 -0.48
C SER A 30 -26.43 -15.54 -1.43
N GLY A 31 -25.51 -16.49 -1.24
CA GLY A 31 -25.30 -17.63 -2.12
C GLY A 31 -24.38 -17.33 -3.30
N ALA A 32 -23.76 -16.14 -3.36
CA ALA A 32 -22.84 -15.78 -4.43
C ALA A 32 -21.43 -16.35 -4.18
N PRO A 33 -20.76 -16.91 -5.20
CA PRO A 33 -19.39 -17.37 -5.07
C PRO A 33 -18.42 -16.18 -5.00
N GLN A 34 -17.51 -16.22 -4.03
CA GLN A 34 -16.49 -15.22 -3.79
C GLN A 34 -15.10 -15.87 -3.89
N ALA A 35 -14.20 -15.20 -4.61
CA ALA A 35 -12.78 -15.56 -4.64
C ALA A 35 -12.02 -14.69 -3.64
N SER A 36 -11.03 -15.27 -2.97
CA SER A 36 -10.12 -14.55 -2.08
C SER A 36 -8.67 -14.92 -2.36
N LEU A 37 -7.78 -13.98 -2.06
CA LEU A 37 -6.35 -14.15 -2.15
C LEU A 37 -5.70 -13.54 -0.90
N ASP A 38 -5.19 -14.41 -0.02
CA ASP A 38 -4.44 -13.98 1.16
C ASP A 38 -2.95 -14.17 0.91
N LEU A 39 -2.12 -13.27 1.45
CA LEU A 39 -0.66 -13.37 1.37
C LEU A 39 -0.01 -12.88 2.65
N ASP A 40 1.12 -13.50 3.01
CA ASP A 40 1.95 -13.08 4.13
C ASP A 40 3.16 -12.32 3.60
N ALA A 41 3.16 -10.99 3.76
CA ALA A 41 4.23 -10.15 3.24
C ALA A 41 5.51 -10.26 4.07
N ASN A 42 6.61 -10.72 3.47
CA ASN A 42 7.94 -10.68 4.09
C ASN A 42 8.54 -9.27 4.03
N ARG A 43 8.24 -8.52 2.96
CA ARG A 43 8.73 -7.14 2.76
C ARG A 43 7.71 -6.27 2.04
N LEU A 44 7.56 -5.04 2.55
CA LEU A 44 6.76 -3.98 1.96
C LEU A 44 7.67 -2.79 1.62
N VAL A 45 7.57 -2.27 0.40
CA VAL A 45 8.26 -1.04 -0.04
C VAL A 45 7.22 -0.04 -0.50
N LEU A 46 7.31 1.18 0.03
CA LEU A 46 6.50 2.31 -0.42
C LEU A 46 7.15 2.89 -1.68
N LEU A 47 6.37 2.95 -2.76
CA LEU A 47 6.81 3.44 -4.06
C LEU A 47 6.09 4.73 -4.48
N ASP A 48 5.18 5.22 -3.63
CA ASP A 48 4.60 6.54 -3.81
C ASP A 48 5.73 7.54 -4.03
N ARG A 49 5.70 8.20 -5.19
CA ARG A 49 6.47 9.42 -5.34
C ARG A 49 5.89 10.38 -4.34
N LEU A 50 6.74 11.02 -3.53
CA LEU A 50 6.36 12.27 -2.86
C LEU A 50 5.66 13.09 -3.93
N GLU A 51 4.35 13.30 -3.80
CA GLU A 51 3.77 14.49 -4.41
C GLU A 51 4.65 15.61 -3.90
N SER A 52 5.31 16.30 -4.82
CA SER A 52 6.08 17.49 -4.49
C SER A 52 5.13 18.45 -3.80
N ASP A 53 5.07 18.40 -2.47
CA ASP A 53 4.69 19.55 -1.68
C ASP A 53 5.82 20.56 -1.90
N GLU A 54 5.76 21.27 -3.03
CA GLU A 54 6.35 22.60 -3.11
C GLU A 54 5.48 23.53 -2.27
N PRO A 55 6.02 24.07 -1.19
CA PRO A 55 6.00 25.49 -1.00
C PRO A 55 7.31 26.01 -1.61
N GLU A 56 7.24 26.55 -2.84
CA GLU A 56 8.22 27.54 -3.30
C GLU A 56 8.08 28.80 -2.44
N ASN A 57 8.49 28.73 -1.18
CA ASN A 57 8.94 29.91 -0.45
C ASN A 57 10.46 29.85 -0.46
N GLY A 58 11.02 30.12 -1.64
CA GLY A 58 12.42 30.49 -1.77
C GLY A 58 12.64 31.78 -0.99
N GLU A 59 12.99 31.67 0.28
CA GLU A 59 13.53 32.77 1.06
C GLU A 59 14.80 33.25 0.34
N ASP A 60 14.70 34.46 -0.20
CA ASP A 60 15.77 35.23 -0.84
C ASP A 60 16.98 35.25 0.12
N ILE A 61 18.09 34.62 -0.29
CA ILE A 61 19.35 34.65 0.46
C ILE A 61 20.11 35.90 -0.03
N PRO A 62 20.25 36.97 0.77
CA PRO A 62 21.00 38.15 0.33
C PRO A 62 22.50 37.86 0.33
N PHE A 63 23.16 38.27 -0.75
CA PHE A 63 24.60 38.28 -0.98
C PHE A 63 25.32 39.35 -0.14
#